data_AF-A0A7Y5U5X9-F1
#
_entry.id   AF-A0A7Y5U5X9-F1
#
_cell.length_a   1.000
_cell.length_b   1.000
_cell.length_c   1.000
_cell.angle_alpha   90.00
_cell.angle_beta   90.00
_cell.angle_gamma   90.00
#
_symmetry.space_group_name_H-M   'P 1'
#
loop_
_entity.id
_entity.type
_entity.pdbx_description
1 polymer ?
#
loop_
_entity_poly.entity_id
_entity_poly.type
_entity_poly.pdbx_seq_one_letter_code
_entity_poly.pdbx_strand_id
1 'polypeptide(L)'
;MRVLDTVAGLAQMTRRLKGDAPAAAESGVPPPTALGQIETRLAGVVVAALKEAFDRDRARMDLERAHLDAERQRAEEALRAELRRQAADRALGQVRLVALMAMGIWMLSAALAVWMPGMRDGFARGLLGGGWVFVLGALGCAFSGWQRIAAWSAADAGPGRAVVDGPHLAEILAPWLLLSALALCGASLLVAL
;
A
#
# COMPACT_ATOMS: atom_id res chain seq x y z
N MET A 1 -5.77 -20.65 -29.52
CA MET A 1 -6.32 -20.58 -30.89
C MET A 1 -7.67 -21.29 -31.09
N ARG A 2 -8.08 -22.25 -30.26
CA ARG A 2 -9.32 -23.06 -30.42
C ARG A 2 -10.67 -22.30 -30.40
N VAL A 3 -10.69 -21.05 -29.93
CA VAL A 3 -11.92 -20.23 -29.85
C VAL A 3 -12.27 -19.61 -31.21
N LEU A 4 -11.28 -19.38 -32.07
CA LEU A 4 -11.51 -18.83 -33.42
C LEU A 4 -12.11 -19.88 -34.37
N ASP A 5 -11.70 -21.14 -34.23
CA ASP A 5 -12.22 -22.24 -35.06
C ASP A 5 -13.70 -22.54 -34.79
N THR A 6 -14.13 -22.39 -33.54
CA THR A 6 -15.53 -22.57 -33.14
C THR A 6 -16.43 -21.44 -33.65
N VAL A 7 -15.92 -20.20 -33.67
CA VAL A 7 -16.63 -19.04 -34.23
C VAL A 7 -16.71 -19.12 -35.76
N ALA A 8 -15.63 -19.55 -36.43
CA ALA A 8 -15.61 -19.75 -37.88
C ALA A 8 -16.58 -20.85 -38.32
N GLY A 9 -16.63 -21.97 -37.58
CA GLY A 9 -17.57 -23.06 -37.84
C GLY A 9 -19.04 -22.63 -37.69
N LEU A 10 -19.35 -21.81 -36.68
CA LEU A 10 -20.69 -21.30 -36.46
C LEU A 10 -21.13 -20.34 -37.59
N ALA A 11 -20.25 -19.42 -38.01
CA ALA A 11 -20.50 -18.49 -39.10
C ALA A 11 -20.72 -19.20 -40.46
N GLN A 12 -20.01 -20.29 -40.70
CA GLN A 12 -20.15 -21.09 -41.92
C GLN A 12 -21.49 -21.85 -41.95
N MET A 13 -21.97 -22.32 -40.79
CA MET A 13 -23.28 -22.93 -40.63
C MET A 13 -24.42 -21.92 -40.84
N THR A 14 -24.30 -20.71 -40.31
CA THR A 14 -25.29 -19.63 -40.53
C THR A 14 -25.36 -19.21 -42.00
N ARG A 15 -24.21 -19.25 -42.71
CA ARG A 15 -24.14 -18.91 -44.14
C ARG A 15 -24.74 -19.98 -45.04
N ARG A 16 -24.62 -21.28 -44.67
CA ARG A 16 -25.29 -22.37 -45.39
C ARG A 16 -26.81 -22.32 -45.26
N LEU A 17 -27.32 -22.00 -44.07
CA LEU A 17 -28.76 -21.82 -43.86
C LEU A 17 -29.35 -20.63 -44.64
N LYS A 18 -28.55 -19.62 -44.96
CA LYS A 18 -28.95 -18.45 -45.76
C LYS A 18 -28.75 -18.64 -47.28
N GLY A 19 -28.15 -19.75 -47.71
CA GLY A 19 -27.67 -19.97 -49.08
C GLY A 19 -28.57 -20.78 -50.02
N ASP A 20 -29.64 -21.41 -49.53
CA ASP A 20 -30.51 -22.30 -50.34
C ASP A 20 -31.74 -21.59 -50.94
N ALA A 21 -31.64 -20.29 -51.23
CA ALA A 21 -32.63 -19.61 -52.06
C ALA A 21 -32.22 -19.72 -53.55
N PRO A 22 -33.03 -20.34 -54.44
CA PRO A 22 -32.66 -20.50 -55.83
C PRO A 22 -32.63 -19.14 -56.53
N ALA A 23 -31.57 -18.92 -57.30
CA ALA A 23 -31.46 -17.78 -58.21
C ALA A 23 -32.52 -17.90 -59.32
N ALA A 24 -33.59 -17.15 -59.19
CA ALA A 24 -34.48 -16.80 -60.28
C ALA A 24 -34.85 -15.32 -60.12
N ALA A 25 -34.16 -14.46 -60.87
CA ALA A 25 -34.48 -13.06 -61.01
C ALA A 25 -35.56 -12.93 -62.09
N GLU A 26 -36.84 -12.92 -61.68
CA GLU A 26 -37.89 -12.23 -62.41
C GLU A 26 -38.77 -11.48 -61.41
N SER A 27 -39.02 -10.22 -61.76
CA SER A 27 -39.85 -9.25 -61.08
C SER A 27 -41.24 -9.79 -60.78
N GLY A 28 -41.50 -10.00 -59.50
CA GLY A 28 -42.82 -10.23 -58.94
C GLY A 28 -42.65 -10.39 -57.44
N VAL A 29 -43.23 -9.50 -56.65
CA VAL A 29 -43.35 -9.71 -55.21
C VAL A 29 -44.08 -11.04 -55.04
N PRO A 30 -43.41 -12.13 -54.58
CA PRO A 30 -44.14 -13.34 -54.30
C PRO A 30 -44.99 -13.05 -53.05
N PRO A 31 -46.27 -13.48 -53.02
CA PRO A 31 -47.05 -13.38 -51.80
C PRO A 31 -46.28 -14.11 -50.70
N PRO A 32 -46.21 -13.55 -49.48
CA PRO A 32 -45.50 -14.20 -48.38
C PRO A 32 -46.09 -15.60 -48.21
N THR A 33 -45.31 -16.62 -48.55
CA THR A 33 -45.69 -17.99 -48.28
C THR A 33 -45.84 -18.10 -46.76
N ALA A 34 -46.93 -18.73 -46.30
CA ALA A 34 -47.22 -18.86 -44.87
C ALA A 34 -46.02 -19.42 -44.08
N LEU A 35 -45.20 -20.26 -44.71
CA LEU A 35 -43.93 -20.78 -44.18
C LEU A 35 -42.88 -19.69 -43.91
N GLY A 36 -42.65 -18.75 -44.83
CA GLY A 36 -41.67 -17.67 -44.62
C GLY A 36 -42.09 -16.65 -43.55
N GLN A 37 -43.40 -16.48 -43.35
CA GLN A 37 -43.94 -15.64 -42.28
C GLN A 37 -43.84 -16.31 -40.89
N ILE A 38 -43.94 -17.63 -40.84
CA ILE A 38 -43.71 -18.43 -39.63
C ILE A 38 -42.22 -18.43 -39.28
N GLU A 39 -41.32 -18.61 -40.26
CA GLU A 39 -39.87 -18.57 -40.05
C GLU A 39 -39.39 -17.21 -39.52
N THR A 40 -39.91 -16.09 -40.04
CA THR A 40 -39.57 -14.76 -39.53
C THR A 40 -40.06 -14.52 -38.11
N ARG A 41 -41.25 -15.03 -37.74
CA ARG A 41 -41.75 -14.97 -36.36
C ARG A 41 -40.91 -15.85 -35.42
N LEU A 42 -40.55 -17.06 -35.85
CA LEU A 42 -39.67 -17.97 -35.09
C LEU A 42 -38.28 -17.39 -34.90
N ALA A 43 -37.69 -16.80 -35.96
CA ALA A 43 -36.43 -16.09 -35.86
C ALA A 43 -36.51 -14.91 -34.89
N GLY A 44 -37.60 -14.14 -34.91
CA GLY A 44 -37.84 -13.06 -33.96
C GLY A 44 -37.91 -13.53 -32.51
N VAL A 45 -38.63 -14.63 -32.24
CA VAL A 45 -38.73 -15.23 -30.90
C VAL A 45 -37.40 -15.80 -30.44
N VAL A 46 -36.66 -16.48 -31.31
CA VAL A 46 -35.33 -17.02 -30.98
C VAL A 46 -34.36 -15.89 -30.67
N VAL A 47 -34.35 -14.81 -31.45
CA VAL A 47 -33.50 -13.64 -31.18
C VAL A 47 -33.91 -12.97 -29.86
N ALA A 48 -35.20 -12.83 -29.58
CA ALA A 48 -35.69 -12.28 -28.32
C ALA A 48 -35.28 -13.16 -27.12
N ALA A 49 -35.42 -14.49 -27.25
CA ALA A 49 -35.03 -15.44 -26.20
C ALA A 49 -33.51 -15.49 -26.00
N LEU A 50 -32.72 -15.40 -27.08
CA LEU A 50 -31.26 -15.36 -27.01
C LEU A 50 -30.81 -14.06 -26.33
N LYS A 51 -31.44 -12.94 -26.69
CA LYS A 51 -31.17 -11.64 -26.07
C LYS A 51 -31.47 -11.67 -24.58
N GLU A 52 -32.63 -12.19 -24.19
CA GLU A 52 -33.01 -12.33 -22.78
C GLU A 52 -32.02 -13.23 -22.01
N ALA A 53 -31.59 -14.34 -22.62
CA ALA A 53 -30.60 -15.23 -22.03
C ALA A 53 -29.22 -14.54 -21.87
N PHE A 54 -28.78 -13.75 -22.86
CA PHE A 54 -27.54 -12.98 -22.77
C PHE A 54 -27.63 -11.82 -21.79
N ASP A 55 -28.76 -11.12 -21.71
CA ASP A 55 -28.98 -10.04 -20.75
C ASP A 55 -28.96 -10.58 -19.32
N ARG A 56 -29.56 -11.74 -19.09
CA ARG A 56 -29.48 -12.45 -17.81
C ARG A 56 -28.08 -12.93 -17.46
N ASP A 57 -27.35 -13.47 -18.44
CA ASP A 57 -25.97 -13.92 -18.25
C ASP A 57 -25.03 -12.75 -17.95
N ARG A 58 -25.23 -11.62 -18.64
CA ARG A 58 -24.51 -10.37 -18.39
C ARG A 58 -24.77 -9.84 -16.99
N ALA A 59 -26.04 -9.82 -16.56
CA ALA A 59 -26.40 -9.41 -15.20
C ALA A 59 -25.74 -10.31 -14.14
N ARG A 60 -25.63 -11.62 -14.40
CA ARG A 60 -24.92 -12.54 -13.51
C ARG A 60 -23.41 -12.24 -13.47
N MET A 61 -22.78 -12.07 -14.62
CA MET A 61 -21.34 -11.75 -14.68
C MET A 61 -21.02 -10.43 -13.98
N ASP A 62 -21.88 -9.42 -14.10
CA ASP A 62 -21.65 -8.13 -13.47
C ASP A 62 -21.78 -8.21 -11.94
N LEU A 63 -22.67 -9.06 -11.42
CA LEU A 63 -22.73 -9.37 -9.99
C LEU A 63 -21.46 -10.10 -9.51
N GLU A 64 -20.99 -11.10 -10.27
CA GLU A 64 -19.75 -11.82 -9.95
C GLU A 64 -18.54 -10.88 -9.93
N ARG A 65 -18.45 -9.95 -10.89
CA ARG A 65 -17.42 -8.90 -10.91
C ARG A 65 -17.52 -7.97 -9.70
N ALA A 66 -18.72 -7.48 -9.39
CA ALA A 66 -18.92 -6.60 -8.24
C ALA A 66 -18.53 -7.28 -6.91
N HIS A 67 -18.84 -8.58 -6.77
CA HIS A 67 -18.42 -9.37 -5.62
C HIS A 67 -16.90 -9.52 -5.54
N LEU A 68 -16.24 -9.87 -6.65
CA LEU A 68 -14.79 -9.99 -6.70
C LEU A 68 -14.09 -8.66 -6.40
N ASP A 69 -14.61 -7.54 -6.88
CA ASP A 69 -14.04 -6.22 -6.62
C ASP A 69 -14.22 -5.81 -5.16
N ALA A 70 -15.38 -6.12 -4.54
CA ALA A 70 -15.59 -5.89 -3.11
C ALA A 70 -14.66 -6.74 -2.24
N GLU A 71 -14.44 -8.01 -2.60
CA GLU A 71 -13.48 -8.88 -1.90
C GLU A 71 -12.04 -8.39 -2.06
N ARG A 72 -11.65 -7.96 -3.27
CA ARG A 72 -10.34 -7.36 -3.53
C ARG A 72 -10.13 -6.09 -2.70
N GLN A 73 -11.12 -5.20 -2.65
CA GLN A 73 -11.03 -3.98 -1.84
C GLN A 73 -10.81 -4.30 -0.36
N ARG A 74 -11.58 -5.24 0.21
CA ARG A 74 -11.40 -5.66 1.60
C ARG A 74 -10.02 -6.30 1.84
N ALA A 75 -9.54 -7.11 0.91
CA ALA A 75 -8.22 -7.73 1.00
C ALA A 75 -7.10 -6.68 0.92
N GLU A 76 -7.23 -5.69 0.05
CA GLU A 76 -6.29 -4.57 -0.05
C GLU A 76 -6.28 -3.72 1.21
N GLU A 77 -7.44 -3.45 1.80
CA GLU A 77 -7.57 -2.72 3.06
C GLU A 77 -6.88 -3.46 4.22
N ALA A 78 -7.10 -4.78 4.33
CA ALA A 78 -6.43 -5.61 5.32
C ALA A 78 -4.91 -5.60 5.13
N LEU A 79 -4.43 -5.78 3.90
CA LEU A 79 -2.99 -5.75 3.59
C LEU A 79 -2.36 -4.39 3.88
N ARG A 80 -3.07 -3.28 3.58
CA ARG A 80 -2.61 -1.93 3.93
C ARG A 80 -2.51 -1.76 5.44
N ALA A 81 -3.43 -2.32 6.23
CA ALA A 81 -3.36 -2.29 7.69
C ALA A 81 -2.14 -3.06 8.22
N GLU A 82 -1.88 -4.25 7.68
CA GLU A 82 -0.73 -5.07 8.09
C GLU A 82 0.62 -4.43 7.74
N LEU A 83 0.78 -3.91 6.52
CA LEU A 83 2.01 -3.24 6.11
C LEU A 83 2.31 -2.01 6.98
N ARG A 84 1.28 -1.27 7.37
CA ARG A 84 1.42 -0.12 8.29
C ARG A 84 1.84 -0.58 9.69
N ARG A 85 1.25 -1.67 10.20
CA ARG A 85 1.65 -2.24 11.49
C ARG A 85 3.12 -2.66 11.48
N GLN A 86 3.57 -3.35 10.42
CA GLN A 86 4.98 -3.72 10.28
C GLN A 86 5.91 -2.52 10.19
N ALA A 87 5.51 -1.46 9.46
CA ALA A 87 6.29 -0.23 9.39
C ALA A 87 6.40 0.47 10.75
N ALA A 88 5.30 0.51 11.51
CA ALA A 88 5.27 1.06 12.86
C ALA A 88 6.17 0.26 13.82
N ASP A 89 6.11 -1.08 13.78
CA ASP A 89 6.93 -1.95 14.62
C ASP A 89 8.44 -1.78 14.32
N ARG A 90 8.82 -1.65 13.04
CA ARG A 90 10.22 -1.38 12.65
C ARG A 90 10.70 -0.01 13.15
N ALA A 91 9.88 1.02 12.97
CA ALA A 91 10.21 2.37 13.42
C ALA A 91 10.32 2.44 14.96
N LEU A 92 9.43 1.78 15.68
CA LEU A 92 9.49 1.65 17.14
C LEU A 92 10.76 0.93 17.60
N GLY A 93 11.17 -0.13 16.91
CA GLY A 93 12.42 -0.84 17.18
C GLY A 93 13.64 0.09 17.08
N GLN A 94 13.73 0.89 16.02
CA GLN A 94 14.83 1.83 15.81
C GLN A 94 14.87 2.92 16.89
N VAL A 95 13.73 3.55 17.20
CA VAL A 95 13.65 4.58 18.25
C VAL A 95 14.00 4.01 19.63
N ARG A 96 13.54 2.79 19.93
CA ARG A 96 13.84 2.11 21.20
C ARG A 96 15.32 1.77 21.34
N LEU A 97 15.97 1.32 20.27
CA LEU A 97 17.42 1.07 20.28
C LEU A 97 18.21 2.34 20.56
N VAL A 98 17.86 3.45 19.89
CA VAL A 98 18.48 4.76 20.13
C VAL A 98 18.32 5.22 21.58
N ALA A 99 17.11 5.09 22.13
CA ALA A 99 16.82 5.46 23.51
C ALA A 99 17.62 4.62 24.53
N LEU A 100 17.70 3.29 24.33
CA LEU A 100 18.49 2.39 25.19
C LEU A 100 19.99 2.72 25.12
N MET A 101 20.51 2.98 23.91
CA MET A 101 21.90 3.39 23.72
C MET A 101 22.20 4.71 24.43
N ALA A 102 21.35 5.72 24.27
CA ALA A 102 21.49 7.02 24.91
C ALA A 102 21.47 6.89 26.44
N MET A 103 20.57 6.07 26.99
CA MET A 103 20.49 5.80 28.42
C MET A 103 21.74 5.07 28.94
N GLY A 104 22.28 4.12 28.17
CA GLY A 104 23.53 3.42 28.49
C GLY A 104 24.73 4.37 28.53
N ILE A 105 24.87 5.26 27.54
CA ILE A 105 25.92 6.29 27.53
C ILE A 105 25.76 7.23 28.72
N TRP A 106 24.53 7.66 29.01
CA TRP A 106 24.27 8.55 30.14
C TRP A 106 24.69 7.92 31.47
N MET A 107 24.25 6.69 31.76
CA MET A 107 24.62 5.96 32.98
C MET A 107 26.13 5.73 33.08
N LEU A 108 26.77 5.33 31.98
CA LEU A 108 28.21 5.12 31.95
C LEU A 108 28.98 6.43 32.23
N SER A 109 28.58 7.53 31.58
CA SER A 109 29.20 8.84 31.79
C SER A 109 29.01 9.35 33.24
N ALA A 110 27.83 9.13 33.82
CA ALA A 110 27.55 9.49 35.20
C ALA A 110 28.36 8.65 36.19
N ALA A 111 28.50 7.35 35.96
CA ALA A 111 29.32 6.46 36.78
C ALA A 111 30.80 6.89 36.76
N LEU A 112 31.33 7.18 35.56
CA LEU A 112 32.70 7.66 35.39
C LEU A 112 32.93 8.99 36.13
N ALA A 113 32.00 9.93 36.03
CA ALA A 113 32.08 11.23 36.70
C ALA A 113 32.09 11.11 38.24
N VAL A 114 31.46 10.06 38.79
CA VAL A 114 31.47 9.79 40.24
C VAL A 114 32.75 9.07 40.67
N TRP A 115 33.24 8.14 39.86
CA TRP A 115 34.34 7.24 40.24
C TRP A 115 35.73 7.82 39.94
N MET A 116 35.88 8.75 38.98
CA MET A 116 37.17 9.35 38.65
C MET A 116 37.32 10.76 39.22
N PRO A 117 38.27 10.99 40.15
CA PRO A 117 38.49 12.31 40.74
C PRO A 117 38.97 13.36 39.73
N GLY A 118 39.72 12.98 38.69
CA GLY A 118 40.17 13.87 37.61
C GLY A 118 39.04 14.44 36.74
N MET A 119 37.86 13.80 36.73
CA MET A 119 36.68 14.34 36.01
C MET A 119 36.02 15.53 36.71
N ARG A 120 36.46 15.87 37.93
CA ARG A 120 35.92 16.98 38.72
C ARG A 120 36.53 18.34 38.34
N ASP A 121 37.62 18.34 37.57
CA ASP A 121 38.22 19.56 37.05
C ASP A 121 37.27 20.31 36.11
N GLY A 122 37.29 21.65 36.18
CA GLY A 122 36.27 22.49 35.55
C GLY A 122 36.11 22.28 34.04
N PHE A 123 37.20 22.00 33.33
CA PHE A 123 37.17 21.76 31.88
C PHE A 123 36.60 20.37 31.52
N ALA A 124 37.04 19.31 32.23
CA ALA A 124 36.48 17.96 32.07
C ALA A 124 34.99 17.91 32.45
N ARG A 125 34.61 18.61 33.51
CA ARG A 125 33.21 18.75 33.95
C ARG A 125 32.36 19.54 32.94
N GLY A 126 32.93 20.57 32.31
CA GLY A 126 32.28 21.31 31.22
C GLY A 126 31.99 20.44 30.00
N LEU A 127 32.98 19.64 29.56
CA LEU A 127 32.83 18.69 28.45
C LEU A 127 31.78 17.61 28.76
N LEU A 128 31.78 17.07 29.99
CA LEU A 128 30.79 16.09 30.43
C LEU A 128 29.37 16.67 30.45
N GLY A 129 29.21 17.90 30.97
CA GLY A 129 27.95 18.63 30.94
C GLY A 129 27.46 18.90 29.52
N GLY A 130 28.37 19.26 28.60
CA GLY A 130 28.08 19.38 27.17
C GLY A 130 27.57 18.06 26.57
N GLY A 131 28.24 16.95 26.88
CA GLY A 131 27.80 15.61 26.49
C GLY A 131 26.38 15.28 26.98
N TRP A 132 26.02 15.66 28.20
CA TRP A 132 24.66 15.46 28.74
C TRP A 132 23.60 16.24 27.97
N VAL A 133 23.89 17.48 27.55
CA VAL A 133 22.97 18.27 26.70
C VAL A 133 22.72 17.56 25.36
N PHE A 134 23.76 17.01 24.74
CA PHE A 134 23.61 16.23 23.50
C PHE A 134 22.82 14.94 23.68
N VAL A 135 23.02 14.22 24.80
CA VAL A 135 22.22 13.02 25.13
C VAL A 135 20.75 13.38 25.35
N LEU A 136 20.47 14.47 26.05
CA LEU A 136 19.09 14.96 26.24
C LEU A 136 18.47 15.40 24.91
N GLY A 137 19.23 16.04 24.03
CA GLY A 137 18.80 16.38 22.67
C GLY A 137 18.47 15.14 21.83
N ALA A 138 19.29 14.10 21.89
CA ALA A 138 19.02 12.82 21.22
C ALA A 138 17.77 12.13 21.79
N LEU A 139 17.57 12.17 23.11
CA LEU A 139 16.37 11.65 23.77
C LEU A 139 15.11 12.43 23.36
N GLY A 140 15.21 13.76 23.26
CA GLY A 140 14.15 14.62 22.73
C GLY A 140 13.78 14.29 21.28
N CYS A 141 14.78 14.02 20.43
CA CYS A 141 14.54 13.57 19.06
C CYS A 141 13.83 12.20 19.03
N ALA A 142 14.26 11.24 19.86
CA ALA A 142 13.60 9.95 20.00
C ALA A 142 12.14 10.10 20.46
N PHE A 143 11.87 10.99 21.42
CA PHE A 143 10.51 11.28 21.89
C PHE A 143 9.65 11.95 20.81
N SER A 144 10.21 12.87 20.03
CA SER A 144 9.52 13.50 18.89
C SER A 144 9.14 12.46 17.82
N GLY A 145 10.02 11.49 17.55
CA GLY A 145 9.73 10.36 16.66
C GLY A 145 8.60 9.48 17.20
N TRP A 146 8.61 9.22 18.52
CA TRP A 146 7.54 8.45 19.18
C TRP A 146 6.19 9.16 19.13
N GLN A 147 6.14 10.47 19.40
CA GLN A 147 4.91 11.27 19.30
C GLN A 147 4.33 11.26 17.88
N ARG A 148 5.20 11.27 16.84
CA ARG A 148 4.74 11.20 15.46
C ARG A 148 4.17 9.83 15.10
N ILE A 149 4.81 8.74 15.54
CA ILE A 149 4.26 7.38 15.35
C ILE A 149 2.89 7.28 16.05
N ALA A 150 2.77 7.81 17.27
CA ALA A 150 1.50 7.84 18.00
C ALA A 150 0.43 8.68 17.29
N ALA A 151 0.80 9.84 16.74
CA ALA A 151 -0.10 10.70 15.96
C ALA A 151 -0.54 10.04 14.64
N TRP A 152 0.36 9.33 13.96
CA TRP A 152 0.04 8.56 12.75
C TRP A 152 -0.91 7.41 13.06
N SER A 153 -0.74 6.71 14.19
CA SER A 153 -1.68 5.67 14.62
C SER A 153 -3.03 6.22 15.08
N ALA A 154 -3.08 7.46 15.56
CA ALA A 154 -4.32 8.11 15.98
C ALA A 154 -5.09 8.80 14.82
N ALA A 155 -4.40 9.11 13.71
CA ALA A 155 -4.97 9.75 12.53
C ALA A 155 -5.84 8.82 11.66
N ASP A 156 -6.31 7.70 12.21
CA ASP A 156 -7.18 6.66 11.64
C ASP A 156 -8.53 7.15 11.05
N ALA A 157 -8.76 8.46 10.92
CA ALA A 157 -10.05 9.05 10.56
C ALA A 157 -10.15 9.70 9.16
N GLY A 158 -9.19 9.55 8.23
CA GLY A 158 -9.37 10.16 6.91
C GLY A 158 -8.42 9.71 5.79
N PRO A 159 -8.95 9.34 4.61
CA PRO A 159 -8.15 9.09 3.42
C PRO A 159 -7.61 10.42 2.88
N GLY A 160 -6.37 10.78 3.21
CA GLY A 160 -5.70 11.91 2.56
C GLY A 160 -4.63 12.65 3.37
N ARG A 161 -4.43 12.34 4.65
CA ARG A 161 -3.47 13.10 5.49
C ARG A 161 -2.08 12.47 5.67
N ALA A 162 -1.83 11.30 5.11
CA ALA A 162 -0.62 10.53 5.41
C ALA A 162 0.65 10.90 4.61
N VAL A 163 0.63 11.93 3.74
CA VAL A 163 1.75 12.22 2.82
C VAL A 163 2.09 13.72 2.78
N VAL A 164 2.40 14.35 3.92
CA VAL A 164 2.92 15.73 3.91
C VAL A 164 4.29 15.89 4.55
N ASP A 165 4.81 14.90 5.26
CA ASP A 165 6.06 15.07 5.99
C ASP A 165 7.19 14.25 5.35
N GLY A 166 8.02 14.93 4.56
CA GLY A 166 9.28 14.40 4.00
C GLY A 166 10.29 13.99 5.08
N PRO A 167 11.53 13.62 4.70
CA PRO A 167 12.55 13.21 5.65
C PRO A 167 12.84 14.36 6.63
N HIS A 168 12.27 14.25 7.83
CA HIS A 168 12.39 15.29 8.84
C HIS A 168 13.81 15.31 9.40
N LEU A 169 14.39 16.50 9.49
CA LEU A 169 15.75 16.74 9.95
C LEU A 169 16.08 16.05 11.28
N ALA A 170 15.07 15.81 12.14
CA ALA A 170 15.22 15.10 13.41
C ALA A 170 15.72 13.65 13.26
N GLU A 171 15.29 12.91 12.23
CA GLU A 171 15.76 11.53 11.98
C GLU A 171 17.20 11.51 11.47
N ILE A 172 17.56 12.53 10.69
CA ILE A 172 18.91 12.70 10.16
C ILE A 172 19.84 13.17 11.28
N LEU A 173 19.41 14.10 12.14
CA LEU A 173 20.23 14.66 13.23
C LEU A 173 20.42 13.70 14.41
N ALA A 174 19.44 12.85 14.72
CA ALA A 174 19.51 11.95 15.88
C ALA A 174 20.81 11.12 15.97
N PRO A 175 21.28 10.43 14.90
CA PRO A 175 22.55 9.70 14.98
C PRO A 175 23.76 10.62 15.12
N TRP A 176 23.76 11.81 14.51
CA TRP A 176 24.86 12.78 14.63
C TRP A 176 24.97 13.38 16.03
N LEU A 177 23.84 13.62 16.70
CA LEU A 177 23.78 14.05 18.10
C LEU A 177 24.38 12.97 19.02
N LEU A 178 24.08 11.70 18.74
CA LEU A 178 24.58 10.55 19.51
C LEU A 178 26.10 10.36 19.34
N LEU A 179 26.59 10.49 18.10
CA LEU A 179 28.03 10.47 17.80
C LEU A 179 28.77 11.63 18.47
N SER A 180 28.17 12.82 18.46
CA SER A 180 28.74 14.02 19.10
C SER A 180 28.83 13.86 20.62
N ALA A 181 27.77 13.31 21.25
CA ALA A 181 27.77 13.00 22.67
C ALA A 181 28.88 11.98 23.04
N LEU A 182 29.05 10.94 22.22
CA LEU A 182 30.08 9.93 22.44
C LEU A 182 31.49 10.51 22.30
N ALA A 183 31.71 11.35 21.27
CA ALA A 183 32.99 12.03 21.06
C ALA A 183 33.34 12.98 22.22
N LEU A 184 32.36 13.74 22.73
CA LEU A 184 32.52 14.61 23.90
C LEU A 184 32.83 13.82 25.18
N CYS A 185 32.17 12.68 25.40
CA CYS A 185 32.48 11.81 26.53
C CYS A 185 33.91 11.25 26.43
N GLY A 186 34.33 10.79 25.25
CA GLY A 186 35.69 10.31 25.01
C GLY A 186 36.74 11.40 25.22
N ALA A 187 36.50 12.61 24.71
CA ALA A 187 37.39 13.76 24.91
C ALA A 187 37.50 14.14 26.40
N SER A 188 36.39 14.11 27.14
CA SER A 188 36.42 14.37 28.59
C SER A 188 37.28 13.36 29.36
N LEU A 189 37.28 12.10 28.91
CA LEU A 189 38.04 11.02 29.54
C LEU A 189 39.54 11.15 29.26
N LEU A 190 39.91 11.54 28.03
CA LEU A 190 41.30 11.84 27.67
C LEU A 190 41.88 13.03 28.43
N VAL A 191 41.05 14.03 28.75
CA VAL A 191 41.45 15.20 29.55
C VAL A 191 41.59 14.86 31.04
N ALA A 192 40.83 13.87 31.53
CA ALA A 192 40.81 13.48 32.93
C ALA A 192 41.88 12.45 33.32
N LEU A 193 42.58 11.87 32.33
CA LEU A 193 43.72 10.95 32.45
C LEU A 193 45.04 11.72 32.59
#